data_AF-A0A2M8AN31-F1
#
_entry.id   AF-A0A2M8AN31-F1
#
_cell.length_a   1.000
_cell.length_b   1.000
_cell.length_c   1.000
_cell.angle_alpha   90.00
_cell.angle_beta   90.00
_cell.angle_gamma   90.00
#
_symmetry.space_group_name_H-M   'P 1'
#
loop_
_entity.id
_entity.type
_entity.pdbx_description
1 polymer ?
#
loop_
_entity_poly.entity_id
_entity_poly.type
_entity_poly.pdbx_seq_one_letter_code
_entity_poly.pdbx_strand_id
1 'polypeptide(L)'
;MKNFFHRIKSSLFSILLLISYYVSSQNNVEPVCGTVTSKETLHYFNTIKPQLKNFQLQFNTSKSTINSSKSITKNYIPIKAHVIRLSNGEGGLTEYDLNNAIADINQTFANAYMEFFLCKDINYIDSDRYFHFKSSEEKTLVEANYETGVINIYFTDHIKNSSDESICGYTYNKSNYDVIMMQNDCATNNSSLAHELGHYFSLIHTHGADNLCKTKELVNSSNCSSEGDQICDTPADPKLTSTNINNFCRYIGDETDVNGELFNPDTKNIMSYSMKGCRSHFSQEQFSRMYAYYMTEKSYLACGDASDIDEIVEVSNASDIKIYPNPISGDVLYIKSNTADTEFFEISNLMGQVFVSGKVTSNEPVHVNHLSSGTYLLTIKSKSSKISKRLIK
;
A
#
# COMPACT_ATOMS: atom_id res chain seq x y z
N MET A 1 -37.58 28.57 63.04
CA MET A 1 -37.58 28.25 61.60
C MET A 1 -36.32 27.43 61.34
N LYS A 2 -36.23 26.10 61.46
CA LYS A 2 -37.17 25.02 61.09
C LYS A 2 -37.76 25.27 59.71
N ASN A 3 -37.33 24.44 58.74
CA ASN A 3 -37.84 24.28 57.37
C ASN A 3 -37.10 25.01 56.23
N PHE A 4 -35.78 24.76 56.05
CA PHE A 4 -35.17 24.93 54.72
C PHE A 4 -34.10 23.90 54.33
N PHE A 5 -33.88 22.84 55.12
CA PHE A 5 -32.86 21.81 54.85
C PHE A 5 -33.45 20.41 54.61
N HIS A 6 -34.59 20.33 53.91
CA HIS A 6 -35.23 19.02 53.67
C HIS A 6 -35.87 18.85 52.29
N ARG A 7 -35.27 19.36 51.21
CA ARG A 7 -35.71 19.07 49.83
C ARG A 7 -34.60 18.99 48.75
N ILE A 8 -33.36 18.64 49.11
CA ILE A 8 -32.31 18.34 48.10
C ILE A 8 -31.49 17.10 48.51
N LYS A 9 -32.18 16.01 48.88
CA LYS A 9 -31.55 14.69 49.14
C LYS A 9 -32.40 13.51 48.65
N SER A 10 -33.18 13.70 47.59
CA SER A 10 -33.99 12.62 46.98
C SER A 10 -34.05 12.71 45.45
N SER A 11 -32.94 13.10 44.81
CA SER A 11 -32.85 13.07 43.33
C SER A 11 -31.42 12.87 42.83
N LEU A 12 -30.62 12.08 43.56
CA LEU A 12 -29.22 11.80 43.19
C LEU A 12 -28.82 10.33 43.41
N PHE A 13 -29.79 9.43 43.56
CA PHE A 13 -29.54 8.00 43.81
C PHE A 13 -30.37 7.06 42.92
N SER A 14 -30.62 7.49 41.68
CA SER A 14 -31.26 6.63 40.66
C SER A 14 -30.71 6.82 39.24
N ILE A 15 -29.57 7.50 39.08
CA ILE A 15 -28.84 7.61 37.80
C ILE A 15 -27.44 7.02 38.00
N LEU A 16 -27.38 5.77 38.46
CA LEU A 16 -26.11 5.02 38.53
C LEU A 16 -26.31 3.52 38.30
N LEU A 17 -27.32 3.16 37.49
CA LEU A 17 -27.68 1.77 37.18
C LEU A 17 -28.25 1.60 35.75
N LEU A 18 -27.79 2.43 34.80
CA LEU A 18 -28.15 2.33 33.37
C LEU A 18 -26.98 2.63 32.41
N ILE A 19 -25.73 2.33 32.81
CA ILE A 19 -24.59 2.27 31.87
C ILE A 19 -24.00 0.87 31.96
N SER A 20 -24.75 -0.11 31.49
CA SER A 20 -24.28 -1.48 31.29
C SER A 20 -24.87 -2.04 30.01
N TYR A 21 -24.66 -1.32 28.90
CA TYR A 21 -24.82 -1.72 27.51
C TYR A 21 -23.95 -0.70 26.74
N TYR A 22 -22.89 -0.98 26.00
CA TYR A 22 -22.40 -2.19 25.36
C TYR A 22 -20.85 -2.15 25.41
N VAL A 23 -20.23 -3.07 26.15
CA VAL A 23 -18.92 -3.60 25.74
C VAL A 23 -19.18 -5.04 25.33
N SER A 24 -19.89 -5.18 24.22
CA SER A 24 -19.69 -6.36 23.40
C SER A 24 -18.40 -6.11 22.64
N SER A 25 -17.26 -6.48 23.22
CA SER A 25 -16.13 -6.85 22.38
C SER A 25 -16.63 -8.02 21.57
N GLN A 26 -17.06 -7.75 20.33
CA GLN A 26 -17.48 -8.79 19.42
C GLN A 26 -16.25 -9.65 19.18
N ASN A 27 -16.22 -10.85 19.77
CA ASN A 27 -15.38 -11.96 19.35
C ASN A 27 -15.82 -12.47 17.96
N ASN A 28 -16.19 -11.56 17.05
CA ASN A 28 -16.38 -11.93 15.66
C ASN A 28 -14.99 -12.23 15.13
N VAL A 29 -14.84 -13.43 14.57
CA VAL A 29 -13.62 -13.84 13.91
C VAL A 29 -13.41 -12.87 12.76
N GLU A 30 -12.49 -11.92 12.92
CA GLU A 30 -12.16 -10.97 11.87
C GLU A 30 -11.68 -11.75 10.63
N PRO A 31 -12.16 -11.40 9.43
CA PRO A 31 -11.74 -12.07 8.20
C PRO A 31 -10.21 -12.05 8.05
N VAL A 32 -9.64 -13.20 7.72
CA VAL A 32 -8.18 -13.37 7.59
C VAL A 32 -7.66 -12.80 6.27
N CYS A 33 -6.33 -12.66 6.16
CA CYS A 33 -5.66 -12.41 4.88
C CYS A 33 -5.89 -13.60 3.93
N GLY A 34 -6.25 -13.33 2.68
CA GLY A 34 -6.40 -14.34 1.63
C GLY A 34 -5.18 -14.50 0.72
N THR A 35 -4.10 -13.73 0.96
CA THR A 35 -2.88 -13.80 0.14
C THR A 35 -2.16 -15.14 0.35
N VAL A 36 -1.83 -15.79 -0.76
CA VAL A 36 -1.06 -17.03 -0.78
C VAL A 36 0.27 -16.77 -1.48
N THR A 37 1.38 -17.01 -0.78
CA THR A 37 2.71 -16.98 -1.39
C THR A 37 2.94 -18.30 -2.13
N SER A 38 2.78 -18.30 -3.45
CA SER A 38 3.02 -19.51 -4.25
C SER A 38 4.51 -19.84 -4.30
N LYS A 39 4.84 -21.09 -4.68
CA LYS A 39 6.24 -21.51 -4.88
C LYS A 39 6.92 -20.70 -5.97
N GLU A 40 6.18 -20.34 -7.01
CA GLU A 40 6.65 -19.53 -8.13
C GLU A 40 6.97 -18.11 -7.67
N THR A 41 6.08 -17.47 -6.89
CA THR A 41 6.32 -16.14 -6.31
C THR A 41 7.53 -16.16 -5.37
N LEU A 42 7.62 -17.17 -4.48
CA LEU A 42 8.75 -17.30 -3.57
C LEU A 42 10.07 -17.54 -4.31
N HIS A 43 10.04 -18.37 -5.36
CA HIS A 43 11.21 -18.59 -6.21
C HIS A 43 11.65 -17.29 -6.87
N TYR A 44 10.72 -16.55 -7.48
CA TYR A 44 11.00 -15.26 -8.11
C TYR A 44 11.59 -14.25 -7.12
N PHE A 45 11.01 -14.08 -5.92
CA PHE A 45 11.57 -13.22 -4.88
C PHE A 45 13.01 -13.62 -4.50
N ASN A 46 13.32 -14.91 -4.46
CA ASN A 46 14.68 -15.38 -4.22
C ASN A 46 15.64 -15.04 -5.38
N THR A 47 15.17 -15.10 -6.64
CA THR A 47 16.02 -14.79 -7.80
C THR A 47 16.44 -13.32 -7.86
N ILE A 48 15.58 -12.41 -7.38
CA ILE A 48 15.84 -10.96 -7.42
C ILE A 48 16.60 -10.42 -6.19
N LYS A 49 16.81 -11.23 -5.14
CA LYS A 49 17.56 -10.83 -3.93
C LYS A 49 18.89 -10.11 -4.23
N PRO A 50 19.72 -10.55 -5.20
CA PRO A 50 20.95 -9.83 -5.54
C PRO A 50 20.73 -8.40 -6.03
N GLN A 51 19.64 -8.16 -6.78
CA GLN A 51 19.28 -6.82 -7.29
C GLN A 51 18.79 -5.92 -6.16
N LEU A 52 17.98 -6.48 -5.23
CA LEU A 52 17.48 -5.74 -4.06
C LEU A 52 18.61 -5.21 -3.17
N LYS A 53 19.69 -5.99 -3.01
CA LYS A 53 20.80 -5.66 -2.10
C LYS A 53 21.39 -4.26 -2.33
N ASN A 54 21.50 -3.83 -3.58
CA ASN A 54 22.03 -2.51 -3.91
C ASN A 54 21.13 -1.39 -3.38
N PHE A 55 19.82 -1.49 -3.58
CA PHE A 55 18.86 -0.50 -3.08
C PHE A 55 18.67 -0.57 -1.57
N GLN A 56 18.78 -1.75 -0.95
CA GLN A 56 18.79 -1.90 0.51
C GLN A 56 19.99 -1.19 1.16
N LEU A 57 21.18 -1.29 0.55
CA LEU A 57 22.37 -0.54 1.01
C LEU A 57 22.18 0.98 0.87
N GLN A 58 21.59 1.44 -0.24
CA GLN A 58 21.26 2.85 -0.43
C GLN A 58 20.25 3.36 0.60
N PHE A 59 19.23 2.57 0.91
CA PHE A 59 18.23 2.89 1.92
C PHE A 59 18.86 3.03 3.32
N ASN A 60 19.71 2.08 3.71
CA ASN A 60 20.37 2.07 5.02
C ASN A 60 21.39 3.21 5.18
N THR A 61 22.15 3.53 4.12
CA THR A 61 23.10 4.66 4.12
C THR A 61 22.37 6.01 4.15
N SER A 62 21.25 6.12 3.44
CA SER A 62 20.39 7.31 3.49
C SER A 62 19.90 7.57 4.91
N LYS A 63 19.46 6.53 5.65
CA LYS A 63 19.05 6.67 7.07
C LYS A 63 20.18 7.16 7.99
N SER A 64 21.40 6.66 7.79
CA SER A 64 22.56 7.04 8.60
C SER A 64 23.00 8.50 8.40
N THR A 65 22.66 9.10 7.26
CA THR A 65 23.04 10.47 6.87
C THR A 65 21.97 11.52 7.26
N ILE A 66 20.79 11.09 7.75
CA ILE A 66 19.66 11.96 8.17
C ILE A 66 20.04 12.94 9.27
N ASN A 67 21.10 12.68 10.04
CA ASN A 67 21.62 13.62 11.04
C ASN A 67 22.18 14.93 10.44
N SER A 68 22.13 15.12 9.11
CA SER A 68 22.60 16.32 8.42
C SER A 68 21.59 16.88 7.41
N SER A 69 20.56 17.61 7.88
CA SER A 69 19.75 18.65 7.18
C SER A 69 19.31 18.43 5.71
N LYS A 70 19.41 17.23 5.13
CA LYS A 70 19.13 16.95 3.72
C LYS A 70 17.74 16.35 3.60
N SER A 71 16.89 16.98 2.80
CA SER A 71 15.55 16.49 2.50
C SER A 71 15.64 15.07 1.90
N ILE A 72 14.88 14.14 2.47
CA ILE A 72 14.75 12.77 1.96
C ILE A 72 13.83 12.80 0.73
N THR A 73 14.26 12.19 -0.37
CA THR A 73 13.40 12.00 -1.54
C THR A 73 12.43 10.84 -1.27
N LYS A 74 11.12 11.12 -1.29
CA LYS A 74 10.08 10.09 -1.21
C LYS A 74 9.74 9.56 -2.59
N ASN A 75 9.35 8.30 -2.65
CA ASN A 75 8.73 7.68 -3.80
C ASN A 75 7.23 7.90 -3.74
N TYR A 76 6.67 8.64 -4.70
CA TYR A 76 5.23 8.84 -4.81
C TYR A 76 4.63 7.74 -5.69
N ILE A 77 3.65 7.01 -5.17
CA ILE A 77 3.16 5.76 -5.75
C ILE A 77 1.66 5.92 -6.08
N PRO A 78 1.29 5.87 -7.37
CA PRO A 78 -0.09 6.08 -7.79
C PRO A 78 -0.97 4.85 -7.49
N ILE A 79 -2.14 5.10 -6.90
CA ILE A 79 -3.21 4.13 -6.68
C ILE A 79 -4.38 4.46 -7.60
N LYS A 80 -4.93 3.46 -8.29
CA LYS A 80 -6.27 3.52 -8.87
C LYS A 80 -7.24 2.77 -7.95
N ALA A 81 -8.20 3.50 -7.40
CA ALA A 81 -9.25 2.93 -6.57
C ALA A 81 -10.46 2.54 -7.43
N HIS A 82 -10.91 1.30 -7.28
CA HIS A 82 -12.14 0.77 -7.85
C HIS A 82 -13.11 0.46 -6.73
N VAL A 83 -14.18 1.25 -6.57
CA VAL A 83 -15.17 1.05 -5.52
C VAL A 83 -16.38 0.33 -6.09
N ILE A 84 -16.61 -0.88 -5.62
CA ILE A 84 -17.75 -1.70 -6.03
C ILE A 84 -18.95 -1.39 -5.13
N ARG A 85 -20.10 -1.17 -5.76
CA ARG A 85 -21.36 -0.81 -5.13
C ARG A 85 -22.48 -1.72 -5.64
N LEU A 86 -23.65 -1.64 -5.00
CA LEU A 86 -24.85 -2.27 -5.52
C LEU A 86 -25.22 -1.66 -6.89
N SER A 87 -26.00 -2.38 -7.70
CA SER A 87 -26.39 -1.94 -9.05
C SER A 87 -27.21 -0.62 -9.04
N ASN A 88 -27.78 -0.24 -7.89
CA ASN A 88 -28.48 1.03 -7.67
C ASN A 88 -27.55 2.18 -7.24
N GLY A 89 -26.24 1.94 -7.11
CA GLY A 89 -25.23 2.90 -6.69
C GLY A 89 -25.08 3.08 -5.17
N GLU A 90 -25.78 2.28 -4.36
CA GLU A 90 -25.68 2.34 -2.89
C GLU A 90 -24.54 1.44 -2.35
N GLY A 91 -24.06 1.78 -1.15
CA GLY A 91 -22.96 1.07 -0.50
C GLY A 91 -21.58 1.42 -1.07
N GLY A 92 -20.61 0.54 -0.82
CA GLY A 92 -19.20 0.75 -1.18
C GLY A 92 -18.42 1.60 -0.19
N LEU A 93 -17.09 1.60 -0.33
CA LEU A 93 -16.20 2.45 0.45
C LEU A 93 -16.44 3.94 0.10
N THR A 94 -16.63 4.78 1.10
CA THR A 94 -16.83 6.21 0.87
C THR A 94 -15.51 6.89 0.47
N GLU A 95 -15.58 8.03 -0.21
CA GLU A 95 -14.39 8.83 -0.53
C GLU A 95 -13.66 9.30 0.74
N TYR A 96 -14.39 9.61 1.81
CA TYR A 96 -13.81 9.96 3.11
C TYR A 96 -13.00 8.80 3.70
N ASP A 97 -13.56 7.60 3.70
CA ASP A 97 -12.90 6.40 4.22
C ASP A 97 -11.69 5.99 3.36
N LEU A 98 -11.79 6.12 2.04
CA LEU A 98 -10.67 5.91 1.13
C LEU A 98 -9.52 6.88 1.41
N ASN A 99 -9.83 8.17 1.59
CA ASN A 99 -8.82 9.18 1.88
C ASN A 99 -8.15 8.94 3.24
N ASN A 100 -8.91 8.51 4.26
CA ASN A 100 -8.34 8.10 5.55
C ASN A 100 -7.45 6.87 5.39
N ALA A 101 -7.91 5.84 4.68
CA ALA A 101 -7.11 4.64 4.43
C ALA A 101 -5.79 4.96 3.72
N ILE A 102 -5.80 5.89 2.73
CA ILE A 102 -4.59 6.39 2.07
C ILE A 102 -3.68 7.14 3.06
N ALA A 103 -4.24 7.97 3.94
CA ALA A 103 -3.47 8.67 4.97
C ALA A 103 -2.81 7.68 5.95
N ASP A 104 -3.52 6.64 6.38
CA ASP A 104 -3.03 5.63 7.31
C ASP A 104 -1.89 4.79 6.71
N ILE A 105 -2.01 4.38 5.44
CA ILE A 105 -0.90 3.69 4.74
C ILE A 105 0.28 4.66 4.53
N ASN A 106 0.05 5.94 4.27
CA ASN A 106 1.14 6.92 4.16
C ASN A 106 1.90 7.09 5.48
N GLN A 107 1.20 7.11 6.61
CA GLN A 107 1.85 7.10 7.92
C GLN A 107 2.66 5.82 8.14
N THR A 108 2.09 4.68 7.78
CA THR A 108 2.70 3.36 8.00
C THR A 108 3.95 3.16 7.14
N PHE A 109 3.92 3.58 5.87
CA PHE A 109 5.00 3.37 4.89
C PHE A 109 6.00 4.54 4.79
N ALA A 110 5.79 5.63 5.54
CA ALA A 110 6.70 6.77 5.56
C ALA A 110 8.17 6.39 5.81
N ASN A 111 8.40 5.37 6.66
CA ASN A 111 9.73 4.88 7.01
C ASN A 111 10.41 4.06 5.89
N ALA A 112 9.67 3.66 4.85
CA ALA A 112 10.18 3.13 3.58
C ALA A 112 10.33 4.22 2.50
N TYR A 113 10.08 5.50 2.82
CA TYR A 113 10.07 6.60 1.86
C TYR A 113 9.07 6.39 0.73
N MET A 114 7.90 5.86 1.05
CA MET A 114 6.83 5.59 0.10
C MET A 114 5.62 6.41 0.50
N GLU A 115 5.04 7.12 -0.45
CA GLU A 115 3.86 7.96 -0.28
C GLU A 115 2.87 7.65 -1.41
N PHE A 116 1.73 7.12 -1.04
CA PHE A 116 0.64 6.76 -1.93
C PHE A 116 -0.29 7.94 -2.16
N PHE A 117 -0.82 8.02 -3.37
CA PHE A 117 -1.82 9.01 -3.73
C PHE A 117 -2.83 8.43 -4.72
N LEU A 118 -4.06 8.94 -4.68
CA LEU A 118 -5.09 8.58 -5.64
C LEU A 118 -4.75 9.18 -7.02
N CYS A 119 -4.58 8.32 -8.01
CA CYS A 119 -4.38 8.67 -9.41
C CYS A 119 -5.72 8.63 -10.15
N LYS A 120 -6.08 9.76 -10.78
CA LYS A 120 -7.40 10.00 -11.40
C LYS A 120 -8.54 9.88 -10.36
N ASP A 121 -9.78 10.02 -10.83
CA ASP A 121 -10.95 9.86 -9.96
C ASP A 121 -11.20 8.38 -9.59
N ILE A 122 -12.01 8.15 -8.56
CA ILE A 122 -12.47 6.81 -8.18
C ILE A 122 -13.27 6.19 -9.33
N ASN A 123 -12.95 4.95 -9.71
CA ASN A 123 -13.79 4.18 -10.63
C ASN A 123 -14.89 3.48 -9.83
N TYR A 124 -16.16 3.86 -10.03
CA TYR A 124 -17.29 3.19 -9.39
C TYR A 124 -17.84 2.07 -10.28
N ILE A 125 -17.97 0.87 -9.71
CA ILE A 125 -18.49 -0.32 -10.40
C ILE A 125 -19.80 -0.73 -9.73
N ASP A 126 -20.92 -0.42 -10.35
CA ASP A 126 -22.25 -0.74 -9.83
C ASP A 126 -22.66 -2.16 -10.27
N SER A 127 -22.57 -3.13 -9.36
CA SER A 127 -22.84 -4.54 -9.63
C SER A 127 -23.14 -5.35 -8.38
N ASP A 128 -24.38 -5.81 -8.23
CA ASP A 128 -24.77 -6.71 -7.13
C ASP A 128 -23.95 -8.01 -7.10
N ARG A 129 -23.49 -8.45 -8.29
CA ARG A 129 -22.62 -9.63 -8.44
C ARG A 129 -21.26 -9.41 -7.78
N TYR A 130 -20.60 -8.28 -8.07
CA TYR A 130 -19.28 -7.99 -7.52
C TYR A 130 -19.33 -7.38 -6.11
N PHE A 131 -20.49 -6.90 -5.66
CA PHE A 131 -20.71 -6.46 -4.29
C PHE A 131 -20.49 -7.60 -3.27
N HIS A 132 -20.84 -8.83 -3.66
CA HIS A 132 -20.50 -10.05 -2.93
C HIS A 132 -19.47 -10.89 -3.69
N PHE A 133 -18.28 -10.32 -3.83
CA PHE A 133 -17.23 -10.80 -4.71
C PHE A 133 -16.73 -12.21 -4.36
N LYS A 134 -16.51 -13.03 -5.38
CA LYS A 134 -15.78 -14.30 -5.29
C LYS A 134 -14.45 -14.21 -6.01
N SER A 135 -13.37 -14.68 -5.40
CA SER A 135 -12.02 -14.62 -6.00
C SER A 135 -11.90 -15.30 -7.37
N SER A 136 -12.77 -16.27 -7.67
CA SER A 136 -12.87 -16.89 -9.00
C SER A 136 -13.25 -15.91 -10.13
N GLU A 137 -13.81 -14.75 -9.78
CA GLU A 137 -14.32 -13.74 -10.72
C GLU A 137 -13.34 -12.59 -10.96
N GLU A 138 -12.21 -12.58 -10.24
CA GLU A 138 -11.17 -11.54 -10.31
C GLU A 138 -10.74 -11.27 -11.74
N LYS A 139 -10.39 -12.31 -12.49
CA LYS A 139 -9.85 -12.16 -13.84
C LYS A 139 -10.78 -11.33 -14.72
N THR A 140 -12.08 -11.64 -14.71
CA THR A 140 -13.08 -10.92 -15.51
C THR A 140 -13.27 -9.49 -15.04
N LEU A 141 -13.28 -9.25 -13.72
CA LEU A 141 -13.38 -7.91 -13.15
C LEU A 141 -12.18 -7.04 -13.54
N VAL A 142 -10.97 -7.58 -13.38
CA VAL A 142 -9.70 -6.92 -13.68
C VAL A 142 -9.57 -6.65 -15.17
N GLU A 143 -9.83 -7.63 -16.05
CA GLU A 143 -9.76 -7.44 -17.52
C GLU A 143 -10.64 -6.28 -18.02
N ALA A 144 -11.74 -5.99 -17.34
CA ALA A 144 -12.65 -4.91 -17.73
C ALA A 144 -12.29 -3.53 -17.15
N ASN A 145 -11.50 -3.46 -16.07
CA ASN A 145 -11.33 -2.23 -15.29
C ASN A 145 -9.88 -1.84 -14.99
N TYR A 146 -8.92 -2.72 -15.27
CA TYR A 146 -7.52 -2.53 -14.90
C TYR A 146 -6.88 -1.32 -15.59
N GLU A 147 -6.19 -0.52 -14.79
CA GLU A 147 -5.40 0.63 -15.24
C GLU A 147 -3.91 0.29 -15.21
N THR A 148 -3.20 0.42 -16.33
CA THR A 148 -1.76 0.14 -16.40
C THR A 148 -0.94 1.25 -15.72
N GLY A 149 0.25 0.93 -15.21
CA GLY A 149 1.17 1.92 -14.63
C GLY A 149 0.80 2.42 -13.23
N VAL A 150 -0.23 1.86 -12.59
CA VAL A 150 -0.69 2.23 -11.24
C VAL A 150 -1.01 0.99 -10.40
N ILE A 151 -1.10 1.15 -9.07
CA ILE A 151 -1.55 0.08 -8.17
C ILE A 151 -3.08 0.03 -8.21
N ASN A 152 -3.64 -1.07 -8.72
CA ASN A 152 -5.09 -1.24 -8.78
C ASN A 152 -5.59 -1.86 -7.46
N ILE A 153 -6.46 -1.13 -6.76
CA ILE A 153 -7.07 -1.58 -5.51
C ILE A 153 -8.59 -1.57 -5.67
N TYR A 154 -9.19 -2.75 -5.51
CA TYR A 154 -10.64 -2.94 -5.61
C TYR A 154 -11.24 -3.10 -4.21
N PHE A 155 -12.23 -2.27 -3.91
CA PHE A 155 -12.95 -2.25 -2.66
C PHE A 155 -14.35 -2.82 -2.87
N THR A 156 -14.73 -3.81 -2.07
CA THR A 156 -16.04 -4.48 -2.14
C THR A 156 -16.59 -4.75 -0.74
N ASP A 157 -17.88 -5.00 -0.63
CA ASP A 157 -18.55 -5.24 0.66
C ASP A 157 -18.13 -6.58 1.27
N HIS A 158 -18.14 -7.64 0.47
CA HIS A 158 -17.72 -8.97 0.91
C HIS A 158 -16.80 -9.64 -0.10
N ILE A 159 -15.81 -10.36 0.42
CA ILE A 159 -14.90 -11.20 -0.36
C ILE A 159 -15.01 -12.64 0.15
N LYS A 160 -15.22 -13.57 -0.77
CA LYS A 160 -15.05 -15.00 -0.54
C LYS A 160 -13.88 -15.56 -1.36
N ASN A 161 -13.04 -16.36 -0.71
CA ASN A 161 -11.97 -17.08 -1.39
C ASN A 161 -12.52 -18.31 -2.16
N SER A 162 -11.64 -19.08 -2.79
CA SER A 162 -12.01 -20.29 -3.55
C SER A 162 -12.61 -21.41 -2.69
N SER A 163 -12.42 -21.36 -1.37
CA SER A 163 -12.96 -22.28 -0.38
C SER A 163 -14.28 -21.78 0.24
N ASP A 164 -14.85 -20.69 -0.30
CA ASP A 164 -16.07 -20.02 0.20
C ASP A 164 -15.91 -19.38 1.60
N GLU A 165 -14.68 -19.17 2.05
CA GLU A 165 -14.37 -18.52 3.34
C GLU A 165 -14.32 -17.00 3.17
N SER A 166 -14.82 -16.26 4.17
CA SER A 166 -14.73 -14.81 4.19
C SER A 166 -13.32 -14.34 4.56
N ILE A 167 -12.77 -13.45 3.75
CA ILE A 167 -11.42 -12.89 3.93
C ILE A 167 -11.45 -11.37 3.85
N CYS A 168 -10.51 -10.70 4.53
CA CYS A 168 -10.44 -9.24 4.55
C CYS A 168 -9.96 -8.68 3.22
N GLY A 169 -9.11 -9.41 2.53
CA GLY A 169 -8.47 -8.98 1.31
C GLY A 169 -7.37 -9.93 0.90
N TYR A 170 -6.83 -9.69 -0.27
CA TYR A 170 -5.66 -10.40 -0.75
C TYR A 170 -4.94 -9.58 -1.82
N THR A 171 -3.68 -9.93 -2.04
CA THR A 171 -2.80 -9.34 -3.03
C THR A 171 -2.35 -10.41 -4.00
N TYR A 172 -2.26 -10.02 -5.26
CA TYR A 172 -1.82 -10.92 -6.31
C TYR A 172 -0.85 -10.22 -7.25
N ASN A 173 0.40 -10.67 -7.23
CA ASN A 173 1.49 -10.17 -8.08
C ASN A 173 1.78 -11.20 -9.18
N LYS A 174 1.10 -11.10 -10.32
CA LYS A 174 1.30 -11.98 -11.48
C LYS A 174 2.24 -11.34 -12.50
N SER A 175 2.73 -12.14 -13.45
CA SER A 175 3.55 -11.64 -14.55
C SER A 175 2.82 -10.66 -15.48
N ASN A 176 1.49 -10.62 -15.47
CA ASN A 176 0.68 -9.83 -16.39
C ASN A 176 -0.20 -8.75 -15.73
N TYR A 177 -0.47 -8.80 -14.43
CA TYR A 177 -1.14 -7.74 -13.68
C TYR A 177 -0.88 -7.90 -12.18
N ASP A 178 -0.95 -6.79 -11.45
CA ASP A 178 -0.91 -6.79 -9.99
C ASP A 178 -2.21 -6.20 -9.43
N VAL A 179 -2.84 -6.87 -8.48
CA VAL A 179 -4.11 -6.38 -7.90
C VAL A 179 -4.15 -6.59 -6.40
N ILE A 180 -4.83 -5.66 -5.71
CA ILE A 180 -5.27 -5.83 -4.33
C ILE A 180 -6.80 -5.82 -4.33
N MET A 181 -7.40 -6.87 -3.76
CA MET A 181 -8.82 -6.89 -3.43
C MET A 181 -8.97 -6.66 -1.92
N MET A 182 -9.88 -5.79 -1.51
CA MET A 182 -10.06 -5.38 -0.11
C MET A 182 -11.54 -5.26 0.25
N GLN A 183 -11.94 -5.80 1.40
CA GLN A 183 -13.26 -5.53 1.97
C GLN A 183 -13.31 -4.10 2.51
N ASN A 184 -14.43 -3.41 2.32
CA ASN A 184 -14.61 -2.01 2.72
C ASN A 184 -14.23 -1.77 4.19
N ASP A 185 -14.79 -2.56 5.11
CA ASP A 185 -14.52 -2.43 6.56
C ASP A 185 -13.09 -2.82 6.96
N CYS A 186 -12.41 -3.63 6.15
CA CYS A 186 -11.01 -3.98 6.36
C CYS A 186 -10.06 -2.89 5.87
N ALA A 187 -10.47 -2.04 4.92
CA ALA A 187 -9.64 -0.96 4.41
C ALA A 187 -9.32 0.10 5.48
N THR A 188 -10.21 0.29 6.46
CA THR A 188 -10.19 1.36 7.46
C THR A 188 -9.78 0.90 8.86
N ASN A 189 -9.30 -0.34 9.00
CA ASN A 189 -8.89 -0.90 10.29
C ASN A 189 -7.40 -0.65 10.65
N ASN A 190 -6.72 0.21 9.90
CA ASN A 190 -5.31 0.58 10.03
C ASN A 190 -4.31 -0.59 9.95
N SER A 191 -4.75 -1.75 9.45
CA SER A 191 -3.93 -2.97 9.43
C SER A 191 -4.01 -3.74 8.11
N SER A 192 -5.21 -4.09 7.65
CA SER A 192 -5.38 -5.01 6.51
C SER A 192 -4.89 -4.42 5.20
N LEU A 193 -5.19 -3.15 4.89
CA LEU A 193 -4.69 -2.53 3.66
C LEU A 193 -3.16 -2.41 3.66
N ALA A 194 -2.56 -2.05 4.80
CA ALA A 194 -1.11 -2.02 4.94
C ALA A 194 -0.49 -3.41 4.79
N HIS A 195 -1.12 -4.46 5.33
CA HIS A 195 -0.70 -5.86 5.17
C HIS A 195 -0.69 -6.30 3.70
N GLU A 196 -1.75 -5.99 2.96
CA GLU A 196 -1.82 -6.31 1.53
C GLU A 196 -0.79 -5.53 0.71
N LEU A 197 -0.58 -4.25 1.00
CA LEU A 197 0.51 -3.49 0.38
C LEU A 197 1.89 -4.06 0.74
N GLY A 198 2.08 -4.60 1.94
CA GLY A 198 3.30 -5.34 2.30
C GLY A 198 3.55 -6.51 1.34
N HIS A 199 2.52 -7.32 1.04
CA HIS A 199 2.60 -8.37 0.03
C HIS A 199 2.87 -7.84 -1.38
N TYR A 200 2.24 -6.72 -1.76
CA TYR A 200 2.50 -6.06 -3.03
C TYR A 200 3.98 -5.73 -3.19
N PHE A 201 4.64 -5.31 -2.10
CA PHE A 201 6.06 -4.97 -2.06
C PHE A 201 6.98 -6.11 -1.57
N SER A 202 6.63 -7.34 -1.89
CA SER A 202 7.45 -8.56 -1.70
C SER A 202 7.64 -9.09 -0.28
N LEU A 203 6.90 -8.54 0.70
CA LEU A 203 6.87 -9.14 2.03
C LEU A 203 5.98 -10.40 2.01
N ILE A 204 6.39 -11.40 2.76
CA ILE A 204 5.58 -12.59 3.05
C ILE A 204 5.22 -12.56 4.53
N HIS A 205 4.34 -13.46 4.97
CA HIS A 205 4.00 -13.53 6.38
C HIS A 205 5.24 -13.83 7.23
N THR A 206 5.31 -13.29 8.45
CA THR A 206 6.42 -13.50 9.39
C THR A 206 6.65 -14.98 9.70
N HIS A 207 5.59 -15.78 9.74
CA HIS A 207 5.66 -17.24 9.89
C HIS A 207 6.04 -17.99 8.60
N GLY A 208 6.38 -17.28 7.53
CA GLY A 208 6.84 -17.80 6.25
C GLY A 208 5.77 -17.98 5.17
N ALA A 209 6.18 -18.60 4.07
CA ALA A 209 5.38 -18.69 2.84
C ALA A 209 4.21 -19.68 2.91
N ASP A 210 4.31 -20.72 3.75
CA ASP A 210 3.27 -21.73 3.93
C ASP A 210 2.46 -21.44 5.19
N ASN A 211 1.16 -21.16 5.02
CA ASN A 211 0.25 -20.91 6.13
C ASN A 211 -0.16 -22.20 6.86
N LEU A 212 0.21 -23.39 6.38
CA LEU A 212 -0.18 -24.68 6.96
C LEU A 212 0.86 -25.25 7.92
N CYS A 213 2.13 -24.87 7.76
CA CYS A 213 3.25 -25.47 8.48
C CYS A 213 4.10 -24.41 9.17
N LYS A 214 4.58 -24.70 10.37
CA LYS A 214 5.65 -23.93 11.02
C LYS A 214 6.95 -24.07 10.23
N THR A 215 7.67 -22.96 10.03
CA THR A 215 8.98 -22.95 9.37
C THR A 215 10.07 -23.53 10.28
N LYS A 216 11.29 -23.65 9.76
CA LYS A 216 12.46 -24.07 10.56
C LYS A 216 13.29 -22.89 11.05
N GLU A 217 12.71 -21.69 11.07
CA GLU A 217 13.40 -20.52 11.56
C GLU A 217 13.78 -20.69 13.03
N LEU A 218 15.04 -20.43 13.34
CA LEU A 218 15.59 -20.55 14.69
C LEU A 218 15.41 -19.24 15.46
N VAL A 219 15.13 -19.34 16.76
CA VAL A 219 14.88 -18.17 17.61
C VAL A 219 16.10 -17.25 17.68
N ASN A 220 17.31 -17.80 17.58
CA ASN A 220 18.56 -17.05 17.52
C ASN A 220 18.88 -16.39 16.17
N SER A 221 17.96 -16.44 15.20
CA SER A 221 18.09 -15.83 13.86
C SER A 221 19.26 -16.35 13.02
N SER A 222 19.90 -17.47 13.36
CA SER A 222 21.07 -17.96 12.60
C SER A 222 20.76 -18.41 11.16
N ASN A 223 19.48 -18.67 10.85
CA ASN A 223 18.98 -19.06 9.52
C ASN A 223 17.86 -18.15 8.97
N CYS A 224 17.66 -16.97 9.57
CA CYS A 224 16.63 -16.00 9.17
C CYS A 224 16.70 -15.58 7.70
N SER A 225 17.86 -15.66 7.04
CA SER A 225 17.99 -15.28 5.62
C SER A 225 17.35 -16.26 4.63
N SER A 226 17.01 -17.48 5.08
CA SER A 226 16.50 -18.58 4.26
C SER A 226 15.22 -19.21 4.78
N GLU A 227 14.96 -19.15 6.09
CA GLU A 227 13.74 -19.63 6.72
C GLU A 227 12.82 -18.45 7.09
N GLY A 228 11.63 -18.72 7.63
CA GLY A 228 10.69 -17.67 8.04
C GLY A 228 10.23 -16.81 6.86
N ASP A 229 10.19 -15.50 7.08
CA ASP A 229 9.90 -14.49 6.06
C ASP A 229 11.13 -14.02 5.26
N GLN A 230 12.30 -14.57 5.59
CA GLN A 230 13.59 -14.25 4.99
C GLN A 230 14.08 -12.83 5.33
N ILE A 231 13.73 -12.36 6.52
CA ILE A 231 14.11 -11.07 7.09
C ILE A 231 14.67 -11.35 8.49
N CYS A 232 15.77 -10.69 8.87
CA CYS A 232 16.54 -11.09 10.05
C CYS A 232 16.27 -10.25 11.29
N ASP A 233 15.62 -9.09 11.13
CA ASP A 233 15.14 -8.28 12.26
C ASP A 233 13.69 -8.59 12.65
N THR A 234 13.04 -9.53 11.96
CA THR A 234 11.77 -10.16 12.35
C THR A 234 12.08 -11.37 13.22
N PRO A 235 11.60 -11.43 14.48
CA PRO A 235 11.79 -12.61 15.31
C PRO A 235 11.05 -13.82 14.74
N ALA A 236 11.61 -15.01 14.92
CA ALA A 236 11.01 -16.25 14.45
C ALA A 236 9.55 -16.41 14.92
N ASP A 237 8.65 -16.63 13.97
CA ASP A 237 7.20 -16.67 14.21
C ASP A 237 6.66 -18.11 14.08
N PRO A 238 6.15 -18.72 15.17
CA PRO A 238 5.59 -20.07 15.16
C PRO A 238 4.22 -20.17 14.48
N LYS A 239 3.76 -19.09 13.83
CA LYS A 239 2.41 -18.82 13.33
C LYS A 239 1.49 -18.35 14.45
N LEU A 240 1.39 -17.03 14.56
CA LEU A 240 0.40 -16.36 15.38
C LEU A 240 -1.05 -16.67 14.96
N THR A 241 -1.94 -16.78 15.94
CA THR A 241 -3.38 -17.00 15.78
C THR A 241 -4.13 -16.35 16.95
N SER A 242 -5.46 -16.29 16.87
CA SER A 242 -6.30 -15.85 17.99
C SER A 242 -6.23 -16.75 19.24
N THR A 243 -5.63 -17.95 19.14
CA THR A 243 -5.53 -18.89 20.27
C THR A 243 -4.21 -18.77 21.02
N ASN A 244 -3.16 -18.19 20.41
CA ASN A 244 -1.84 -18.04 21.02
C ASN A 244 -1.46 -16.58 21.29
N ILE A 245 -2.41 -15.64 21.14
CA ILE A 245 -2.28 -14.24 21.54
C ILE A 245 -3.44 -13.87 22.46
N ASN A 246 -3.14 -13.19 23.55
CA ASN A 246 -4.17 -12.67 24.46
C ASN A 246 -4.64 -11.25 24.08
N ASN A 247 -5.71 -10.78 24.74
CA ASN A 247 -6.29 -9.45 24.52
C ASN A 247 -5.35 -8.26 24.83
N PHE A 248 -4.16 -8.51 25.38
CA PHE A 248 -3.13 -7.48 25.59
C PHE A 248 -2.07 -7.49 24.50
N CYS A 249 -2.33 -8.16 23.37
CA CYS A 249 -1.39 -8.33 22.26
C CYS A 249 -0.08 -8.96 22.73
N ARG A 250 -0.16 -10.02 23.54
CA ARG A 250 1.01 -10.78 24.00
C ARG A 250 0.89 -12.22 23.55
N TYR A 251 1.98 -12.74 23.01
CA TYR A 251 2.12 -14.16 22.74
C TYR A 251 2.07 -14.94 24.06
N ILE A 252 1.27 -16.00 24.09
CA ILE A 252 1.06 -16.87 25.26
C ILE A 252 1.33 -18.34 24.94
N GLY A 253 1.89 -18.63 23.76
CA GLY A 253 2.29 -19.98 23.39
C GLY A 253 3.57 -20.41 24.11
N ASP A 254 3.79 -21.72 24.14
CA ASP A 254 4.91 -22.40 24.78
C ASP A 254 5.78 -23.18 23.78
N GLU A 255 5.58 -22.93 22.48
CA GLU A 255 6.32 -23.60 21.41
C GLU A 255 7.79 -23.20 21.40
N THR A 256 8.65 -24.17 21.09
CA THR A 256 10.09 -23.95 20.91
C THR A 256 10.52 -24.26 19.48
N ASP A 257 11.68 -23.73 19.10
CA ASP A 257 12.39 -24.19 17.91
C ASP A 257 13.05 -25.57 18.15
N VAL A 258 13.81 -26.06 17.15
CA VAL A 258 14.50 -27.36 17.22
C VAL A 258 15.61 -27.41 18.27
N ASN A 259 16.12 -26.27 18.73
CA ASN A 259 17.14 -26.17 19.77
C ASN A 259 16.53 -26.06 21.18
N GLY A 260 15.21 -26.02 21.30
CA GLY A 260 14.50 -25.86 22.56
C GLY A 260 14.41 -24.41 23.03
N GLU A 261 14.70 -23.43 22.17
CA GLU A 261 14.53 -22.01 22.48
C GLU A 261 13.06 -21.62 22.30
N LEU A 262 12.47 -20.95 23.30
CA LEU A 262 11.07 -20.53 23.28
C LEU A 262 10.87 -19.39 22.27
N PHE A 263 9.85 -19.49 21.43
CA PHE A 263 9.50 -18.42 20.50
C PHE A 263 9.03 -17.16 21.24
N ASN A 264 9.45 -16.00 20.74
CA ASN A 264 8.98 -14.69 21.17
C ASN A 264 8.69 -13.82 19.94
N PRO A 265 7.62 -14.13 19.19
CA PRO A 265 7.31 -13.46 17.94
C PRO A 265 6.84 -12.02 18.17
N ASP A 266 7.04 -11.18 17.15
CA ASP A 266 6.50 -9.82 17.15
C ASP A 266 5.01 -9.81 16.81
N THR A 267 4.18 -9.88 17.86
CA THR A 267 2.72 -9.80 17.77
C THR A 267 2.18 -8.46 17.24
N LYS A 268 3.03 -7.45 17.07
CA LYS A 268 2.66 -6.14 16.56
C LYS A 268 3.11 -5.93 15.12
N ASN A 269 3.80 -6.89 14.51
CA ASN A 269 4.20 -6.82 13.12
C ASN A 269 2.97 -6.88 12.20
N ILE A 270 2.90 -5.97 11.22
CA ILE A 270 1.80 -5.90 10.26
C ILE A 270 1.70 -7.16 9.41
N MET A 271 2.82 -7.83 9.08
CA MET A 271 2.85 -9.06 8.28
C MET A 271 2.55 -10.34 9.07
N SER A 272 2.35 -10.26 10.38
CA SER A 272 1.99 -11.41 11.20
C SER A 272 0.51 -11.79 11.09
N TYR A 273 0.14 -12.96 11.60
CA TYR A 273 -1.25 -13.39 11.80
C TYR A 273 -1.83 -13.00 13.16
N SER A 274 -1.26 -11.98 13.81
CA SER A 274 -1.81 -11.40 15.02
C SER A 274 -3.19 -10.76 14.81
N MET A 275 -3.91 -10.45 15.89
CA MET A 275 -5.18 -9.71 15.81
C MET A 275 -4.97 -8.34 15.15
N LYS A 276 -5.91 -7.85 14.33
CA LYS A 276 -5.71 -6.61 13.54
C LYS A 276 -5.40 -5.41 14.43
N GLY A 277 -6.12 -5.26 15.53
CA GLY A 277 -5.88 -4.20 16.53
C GLY A 277 -4.52 -4.27 17.26
N CYS A 278 -3.77 -5.38 17.16
CA CYS A 278 -2.44 -5.50 17.72
C CYS A 278 -1.33 -5.04 16.75
N ARG A 279 -1.58 -5.18 15.46
CA ARG A 279 -0.61 -4.88 14.41
C ARG A 279 -0.44 -3.37 14.29
N SER A 280 0.80 -2.90 14.25
CA SER A 280 1.09 -1.46 14.30
C SER A 280 2.36 -1.04 13.57
N HIS A 281 3.23 -1.96 13.14
CA HIS A 281 4.47 -1.58 12.47
C HIS A 281 5.03 -2.65 11.54
N PHE A 282 5.94 -2.21 10.67
CA PHE A 282 6.90 -3.07 9.98
C PHE A 282 8.28 -2.93 10.66
N SER A 283 9.11 -3.96 10.51
CA SER A 283 10.51 -3.93 10.92
C SER A 283 11.34 -3.04 9.99
N GLN A 284 12.58 -2.76 10.38
CA GLN A 284 13.47 -1.89 9.63
C GLN A 284 13.92 -2.55 8.31
N GLU A 285 14.20 -3.85 8.32
CA GLU A 285 14.54 -4.60 7.12
C GLU A 285 13.31 -4.86 6.23
N GLN A 286 12.10 -4.97 6.79
CA GLN A 286 10.86 -4.96 6.00
C GLN A 286 10.71 -3.66 5.20
N PHE A 287 10.91 -2.48 5.82
CA PHE A 287 10.92 -1.21 5.08
C PHE A 287 12.00 -1.17 3.99
N SER A 288 13.20 -1.68 4.29
CA SER A 288 14.31 -1.73 3.34
C SER A 288 14.00 -2.62 2.13
N ARG A 289 13.39 -3.79 2.38
CA ARG A 289 12.96 -4.73 1.34
C ARG A 289 11.85 -4.14 0.46
N MET A 290 10.85 -3.49 1.05
CA MET A 290 9.77 -2.85 0.28
C MET A 290 10.31 -1.72 -0.61
N TYR A 291 11.15 -0.83 -0.08
CA TYR A 291 11.81 0.21 -0.86
C TYR A 291 12.64 -0.38 -2.01
N ALA A 292 13.47 -1.38 -1.71
CA ALA A 292 14.32 -2.00 -2.72
C ALA A 292 13.51 -2.69 -3.81
N TYR A 293 12.45 -3.40 -3.44
CA TYR A 293 11.57 -4.06 -4.39
C TYR A 293 10.84 -3.04 -5.27
N TYR A 294 10.37 -1.94 -4.71
CA TYR A 294 9.81 -0.84 -5.49
C TYR A 294 10.81 -0.33 -6.52
N MET A 295 12.04 -0.02 -6.11
CA MET A 295 13.06 0.50 -7.02
C MET A 295 13.42 -0.48 -8.14
N THR A 296 13.50 -1.77 -7.82
CA THR A 296 13.88 -2.82 -8.78
C THR A 296 12.73 -3.18 -9.74
N GLU A 297 11.52 -3.38 -9.23
CA GLU A 297 10.44 -4.01 -9.99
C GLU A 297 9.24 -3.10 -10.25
N LYS A 298 9.02 -2.05 -9.44
CA LYS A 298 7.80 -1.22 -9.51
C LYS A 298 8.06 0.27 -9.76
N SER A 299 9.29 0.63 -10.13
CA SER A 299 9.67 2.03 -10.41
C SER A 299 9.06 2.58 -11.71
N TYR A 300 8.43 1.72 -12.51
CA TYR A 300 7.63 2.10 -13.68
C TYR A 300 6.29 2.74 -13.31
N LEU A 301 5.83 2.61 -12.06
CA LEU A 301 4.54 3.14 -11.63
C LEU A 301 4.54 4.67 -11.72
N ALA A 302 3.62 5.23 -12.51
CA ALA A 302 3.46 6.66 -12.73
C ALA A 302 1.99 6.99 -13.04
N CYS A 303 1.50 8.11 -12.54
CA CYS A 303 0.13 8.53 -12.80
C CYS A 303 0.03 9.18 -14.19
N GLY A 304 -0.59 8.51 -15.16
CA GLY A 304 -0.60 8.99 -16.53
C GLY A 304 -1.26 8.03 -17.52
N ASP A 305 -1.59 8.54 -18.71
CA ASP A 305 -2.06 7.70 -19.81
C ASP A 305 -0.85 7.04 -20.47
N ALA A 306 -0.35 5.97 -19.84
CA ALA A 306 0.74 5.17 -20.38
C ALA A 306 0.20 4.21 -21.45
N SER A 307 -0.06 4.74 -22.64
CA SER A 307 -0.14 3.95 -23.87
C SER A 307 0.83 4.52 -24.91
N ASP A 308 1.80 3.70 -25.28
CA ASP A 308 2.74 3.85 -26.40
C ASP A 308 3.96 4.77 -26.20
N ILE A 309 4.91 4.38 -25.34
CA ILE A 309 6.29 4.87 -25.45
C ILE A 309 7.16 3.72 -25.99
N ASP A 310 7.12 3.53 -27.31
CA ASP A 310 8.15 2.76 -28.02
C ASP A 310 9.50 3.51 -27.99
N GLU A 311 10.59 2.74 -28.09
CA GLU A 311 12.01 3.11 -27.98
C GLU A 311 12.43 4.52 -28.48
N ILE A 312 13.31 5.17 -27.71
CA ILE A 312 13.90 6.48 -28.01
C ILE A 312 15.22 6.32 -28.79
N VAL A 313 15.34 7.01 -29.92
CA VAL A 313 16.62 7.40 -30.54
C VAL A 313 16.97 8.82 -30.10
N GLU A 314 18.20 9.05 -29.64
CA GLU A 314 18.73 10.40 -29.38
C GLU A 314 18.93 11.15 -30.70
N VAL A 315 18.39 12.37 -30.84
CA VAL A 315 19.10 13.58 -31.34
C VAL A 315 18.31 14.85 -30.94
N SER A 316 19.07 15.91 -30.68
CA SER A 316 18.69 17.29 -30.41
C SER A 316 17.96 18.00 -31.57
N ASN A 317 16.80 18.59 -31.27
CA ASN A 317 16.41 19.90 -31.79
C ASN A 317 15.28 20.46 -30.89
N ALA A 318 15.47 21.68 -30.39
CA ALA A 318 14.51 22.34 -29.52
C ALA A 318 13.29 22.80 -30.34
N SER A 319 12.17 22.11 -30.20
CA SER A 319 10.85 22.64 -30.55
C SER A 319 10.43 23.71 -29.54
N ASP A 320 9.62 24.69 -29.98
CA ASP A 320 9.04 25.76 -29.17
C ASP A 320 8.00 25.22 -28.18
N ILE A 321 8.46 24.44 -27.20
CA ILE A 321 7.63 23.94 -26.11
C ILE A 321 7.50 25.04 -25.06
N LYS A 322 6.28 25.47 -24.75
CA LYS A 322 5.99 26.40 -23.65
C LYS A 322 5.36 25.65 -22.49
N ILE A 323 5.90 25.87 -21.31
CA ILE A 323 5.37 25.31 -20.06
C ILE A 323 4.93 26.45 -19.16
N TYR A 324 3.72 26.36 -18.63
CA TYR A 324 3.21 27.38 -17.72
C TYR A 324 2.05 26.83 -16.86
N PRO A 325 1.89 27.33 -15.63
CA PRO A 325 2.84 28.17 -14.91
C PRO A 325 4.12 27.38 -14.54
N ASN A 326 5.26 28.06 -14.45
CA ASN A 326 6.50 27.51 -13.90
C ASN A 326 7.30 28.68 -13.29
N PRO A 327 7.29 28.88 -11.96
CA PRO A 327 6.83 27.94 -10.91
C PRO A 327 5.31 27.70 -10.87
N ILE A 328 4.90 26.49 -10.48
CA ILE A 328 3.50 26.05 -10.40
C ILE A 328 2.95 26.29 -8.98
N SER A 329 2.12 27.33 -8.80
CA SER A 329 1.50 27.60 -7.49
C SER A 329 0.22 26.80 -7.21
N GLY A 330 -0.40 26.19 -8.21
CA GLY A 330 -1.66 25.43 -8.11
C GLY A 330 -1.49 23.96 -8.49
N ASP A 331 -2.56 23.33 -8.96
CA ASP A 331 -2.59 21.88 -9.19
C ASP A 331 -2.43 21.46 -10.66
N VAL A 332 -2.19 22.43 -11.55
CA VAL A 332 -2.17 22.21 -12.99
C VAL A 332 -0.93 22.80 -13.66
N LEU A 333 -0.41 22.06 -14.64
CA LEU A 333 0.63 22.47 -15.56
C LEU A 333 0.11 22.38 -16.99
N TYR A 334 0.35 23.39 -17.82
CA TYR A 334 0.08 23.34 -19.25
C TYR A 334 1.36 23.14 -20.04
N ILE A 335 1.33 22.21 -20.98
CA ILE A 335 2.41 21.95 -21.94
C ILE A 335 1.87 22.28 -23.33
N LYS A 336 2.35 23.39 -23.91
CA LYS A 336 2.04 23.77 -25.28
C LYS A 336 3.20 23.38 -26.20
N SER A 337 2.88 22.58 -27.21
CA SER A 337 3.78 22.30 -28.33
C SER A 337 3.17 22.80 -29.63
N ASN A 338 4.03 23.33 -30.51
CA ASN A 338 3.66 23.82 -31.84
C ASN A 338 3.93 22.78 -32.94
N THR A 339 4.34 21.57 -32.59
CA THR A 339 4.66 20.49 -33.53
C THR A 339 3.42 19.64 -33.82
N ALA A 340 3.36 19.07 -35.04
CA ALA A 340 2.29 18.14 -35.44
C ALA A 340 2.58 16.69 -35.03
N ASP A 341 3.72 16.44 -34.38
CA ASP A 341 4.14 15.11 -33.97
C ASP A 341 3.45 14.70 -32.66
N THR A 342 3.15 13.41 -32.53
CA THR A 342 2.74 12.84 -31.24
C THR A 342 3.92 12.94 -30.27
N GLU A 343 3.79 13.84 -29.29
CA GLU A 343 4.74 14.03 -28.21
C GLU A 343 4.20 13.43 -26.91
N PHE A 344 5.07 12.80 -26.14
CA PHE A 344 4.80 12.32 -24.78
C PHE A 344 5.60 13.13 -23.78
N PHE A 345 5.07 13.32 -22.58
CA PHE A 345 5.80 13.95 -21.50
C PHE A 345 5.95 12.99 -20.32
N GLU A 346 7.00 13.23 -19.53
CA GLU A 346 7.26 12.60 -18.25
C GLU A 346 7.73 13.69 -17.28
N ILE A 347 7.12 13.80 -16.13
CA ILE A 347 7.59 14.62 -15.01
C ILE A 347 8.27 13.68 -14.03
N SER A 348 9.57 13.86 -13.81
CA SER A 348 10.37 13.03 -12.91
C SER A 348 11.12 13.84 -11.86
N ASN A 349 11.56 13.19 -10.78
CA ASN A 349 12.59 13.78 -9.91
C ASN A 349 13.97 13.72 -10.58
N LEU A 350 14.96 14.36 -9.95
CA LEU A 350 16.36 14.38 -10.43
C LEU A 350 17.03 12.99 -10.42
N MET A 351 16.45 12.01 -9.74
CA MET A 351 16.92 10.61 -9.69
C MET A 351 16.27 9.74 -10.78
N GLY A 352 15.36 10.30 -11.58
CA GLY A 352 14.72 9.62 -12.72
C GLY A 352 13.39 8.92 -12.40
N GLN A 353 12.89 8.99 -11.16
CA GLN A 353 11.54 8.48 -10.84
C GLN A 353 10.49 9.34 -11.54
N VAL A 354 9.66 8.71 -12.37
CA VAL A 354 8.56 9.38 -13.07
C VAL A 354 7.34 9.44 -12.15
N PHE A 355 6.76 10.62 -11.98
CA PHE A 355 5.53 10.83 -11.21
C PHE A 355 4.31 10.93 -12.10
N VAL A 356 4.46 11.65 -13.21
CA VAL A 356 3.40 11.91 -14.17
C VAL A 356 3.91 11.62 -15.57
N SER A 357 3.11 10.97 -16.38
CA SER A 357 3.39 10.82 -17.80
C SER A 357 2.12 10.95 -18.63
N GLY A 358 2.27 11.11 -19.94
CA GLY A 358 1.12 11.11 -20.82
C GLY A 358 1.45 11.73 -22.17
N LYS A 359 0.42 11.86 -23.01
CA LYS A 359 0.53 12.55 -24.29
C LYS A 359 0.44 14.05 -24.10
N VAL A 360 1.27 14.80 -24.81
CA VAL A 360 1.16 16.26 -24.88
C VAL A 360 -0.06 16.62 -25.72
N THR A 361 -1.01 17.33 -25.12
CA THR A 361 -2.20 17.86 -25.79
C THR A 361 -2.28 19.36 -25.51
N SER A 362 -2.42 20.18 -26.56
CA SER A 362 -2.21 21.63 -26.48
C SER A 362 -3.17 22.40 -25.56
N ASN A 363 -4.24 21.75 -25.09
CA ASN A 363 -5.31 22.37 -24.29
C ASN A 363 -5.71 21.60 -23.02
N GLU A 364 -5.20 20.38 -22.78
CA GLU A 364 -5.52 19.66 -21.53
C GLU A 364 -4.51 20.01 -20.43
N PRO A 365 -4.98 20.28 -19.20
CA PRO A 365 -4.09 20.46 -18.07
C PRO A 365 -3.47 19.12 -17.65
N VAL A 366 -2.18 19.16 -17.32
CA VAL A 366 -1.51 18.08 -16.58
C VAL A 366 -1.75 18.31 -15.10
N HIS A 367 -2.47 17.41 -14.45
CA HIS A 367 -2.73 17.48 -13.01
C HIS A 367 -1.49 17.06 -12.21
N VAL A 368 -1.03 17.95 -11.35
CA VAL A 368 0.20 17.83 -10.54
C VAL A 368 -0.06 18.11 -9.04
N ASN A 369 -1.32 17.99 -8.61
CA ASN A 369 -1.77 18.13 -7.22
C ASN A 369 -1.02 17.21 -6.24
N HIS A 370 -0.57 16.05 -6.71
CA HIS A 370 0.17 15.07 -5.92
C HIS A 370 1.68 15.35 -5.84
N LEU A 371 2.19 16.33 -6.60
CA LEU A 371 3.59 16.73 -6.50
C LEU A 371 3.77 17.70 -5.33
N SER A 372 4.67 17.36 -4.41
CA SER A 372 5.11 18.27 -3.35
C SER A 372 5.90 19.46 -3.92
N SER A 373 6.05 20.53 -3.15
CA SER A 373 6.87 21.66 -3.57
C SER A 373 8.34 21.24 -3.75
N GLY A 374 8.94 21.60 -4.87
CA GLY A 374 10.25 21.08 -5.25
C GLY A 374 10.67 21.34 -6.69
N THR A 375 11.85 20.81 -7.03
CA THR A 375 12.37 20.87 -8.40
C THR A 375 12.23 19.51 -9.07
N TYR A 376 11.65 19.52 -10.26
CA TYR A 376 11.38 18.36 -11.09
C TYR A 376 11.99 18.54 -12.48
N LEU A 377 12.09 17.44 -13.22
CA LEU A 377 12.48 17.41 -14.62
C LEU A 377 11.26 17.04 -15.47
N LEU A 378 10.80 17.95 -16.30
CA LEU A 378 9.85 17.64 -17.37
C LEU A 378 10.64 17.20 -18.59
N THR A 379 10.47 15.97 -19.03
CA THR A 379 11.04 15.44 -20.27
C THR A 379 9.94 15.22 -21.28
N ILE A 380 10.08 15.81 -22.47
CA ILE A 380 9.18 15.62 -23.61
C ILE A 380 9.90 14.82 -24.67
N LYS A 381 9.25 13.76 -25.14
CA LYS A 381 9.76 12.77 -26.09
C LYS A 381 8.86 12.79 -27.31
N SER A 382 9.46 12.86 -28.49
CA SER A 382 8.81 12.58 -29.78
C SER A 382 9.50 11.38 -30.42
N LYS A 383 9.04 10.94 -31.61
CA LYS A 383 9.71 9.87 -32.37
C LYS A 383 11.17 10.17 -32.72
N SER A 384 11.58 11.44 -32.74
CA SER A 384 12.89 11.87 -33.24
C SER A 384 13.63 12.84 -32.31
N SER A 385 13.04 13.23 -31.17
CA SER A 385 13.63 14.22 -30.28
C SER A 385 13.29 13.99 -28.81
N LYS A 386 14.21 14.40 -27.94
CA LYS A 386 14.03 14.45 -26.49
C LYS A 386 14.43 15.83 -25.97
N ILE A 387 13.54 16.48 -25.25
CA ILE A 387 13.76 17.81 -24.65
C ILE A 387 13.48 17.72 -23.17
N SER A 388 14.38 18.22 -22.33
CA SER A 388 14.17 18.28 -20.88
C SER A 388 14.15 19.73 -20.40
N LYS A 389 13.15 20.08 -19.60
CA LYS A 389 13.00 21.38 -18.95
C LYS A 389 12.89 21.22 -17.44
N ARG A 390 13.50 22.14 -16.71
CA ARG A 390 13.33 22.23 -15.26
C ARG A 390 11.93 22.73 -14.93
N LEU A 391 11.25 22.03 -14.05
CA LEU A 391 9.94 22.37 -13.52
C LEU A 391 10.05 22.68 -12.02
N ILE A 392 9.35 23.69 -11.54
CA ILE A 392 9.32 24.09 -10.13
C ILE A 392 7.86 24.05 -9.66
N LYS A 393 7.56 23.28 -8.62
CA LYS A 393 6.24 23.19 -7.96
C LYS A 393 6.29 23.84 -6.58
#